data_AF-A0A9C6XCG5-F1
#
_entry.id   AF-A0A9C6XCG5-F1
#
_cell.length_a   1.000
_cell.length_b   1.000
_cell.length_c   1.000
_cell.angle_alpha   90.00
_cell.angle_beta   90.00
_cell.angle_gamma   90.00
#
_symmetry.space_group_name_H-M   'P 1'
#
loop_
_entity.id
_entity.type
_entity.pdbx_description
1 polymer ?
#
loop_
_entity_poly.entity_id
_entity_poly.type
_entity_poly.pdbx_seq_one_letter_code
_entity_poly.pdbx_strand_id
1 'polypeptide(L)'
;MSISVPQYQLWRVLPIMQYNAFIMGVPALWWCLCQALAQASATLAATLVEVPVNRAAVRAHGALWVQLNDNLIALGARWGHTKYFLMLLLFVEWVIAAFTVMSEFLTNEDANFIVLLSHIALFSGSMLFISCSGAQRALDGVGRCSLRALLRLPISRMDEKVATEVALVLTSIQAASKEEVLVNGFIGYNRATLVTFLKNTATYLVVLVQFASTLA
;
A
#
# COMPACT_ATOMS: atom_id res chain seq x y z
N MET A 1 -31.19 -13.37 26.62
CA MET A 1 -31.85 -12.29 25.85
C MET A 1 -31.74 -12.65 24.38
N SER A 2 -32.77 -13.26 23.82
CA SER A 2 -32.79 -13.73 22.43
C SER A 2 -32.93 -12.53 21.50
N ILE A 3 -31.91 -12.27 20.68
CA ILE A 3 -31.96 -11.25 19.64
C ILE A 3 -32.83 -11.81 18.51
N SER A 4 -34.15 -11.62 18.61
CA SER A 4 -35.02 -11.75 17.45
C SER A 4 -34.77 -10.56 16.55
N VAL A 5 -33.82 -10.68 15.62
CA VAL A 5 -33.66 -9.69 14.55
C VAL A 5 -34.97 -9.72 13.75
N PRO A 6 -35.76 -8.63 13.73
CA PRO A 6 -37.01 -8.62 12.99
C PRO A 6 -36.71 -8.94 11.52
N GLN A 7 -37.51 -9.81 10.88
CA GLN A 7 -37.32 -10.23 9.48
C GLN A 7 -37.14 -9.06 8.49
N TYR A 8 -37.66 -7.86 8.81
CA TYR A 8 -37.52 -6.64 8.03
C TYR A 8 -36.15 -5.93 8.14
N GLN A 9 -35.27 -6.35 9.06
CA GLN A 9 -33.91 -5.80 9.24
C GLN A 9 -32.84 -6.60 8.49
N LEU A 10 -33.08 -7.90 8.19
CA LEU A 10 -32.06 -8.76 7.57
C LEU A 10 -31.59 -8.25 6.20
N TRP A 11 -32.51 -7.70 5.41
CA TRP A 11 -32.19 -7.14 4.08
C TRP A 11 -31.27 -5.92 4.15
N ARG A 12 -31.33 -5.13 5.25
CA ARG A 12 -30.43 -3.99 5.50
C ARG A 12 -29.07 -4.43 6.02
N VAL A 13 -29.01 -5.54 6.74
CA VAL A 13 -27.77 -6.06 7.34
C VAL A 13 -26.87 -6.71 6.28
N LEU A 14 -27.45 -7.39 5.29
CA LEU A 14 -26.70 -8.06 4.22
C LEU A 14 -25.73 -7.12 3.46
N PRO A 15 -26.14 -5.96 2.92
CA PRO A 15 -25.22 -5.07 2.22
C PRO A 15 -24.15 -4.47 3.14
N ILE A 16 -24.47 -4.22 4.42
CA ILE A 16 -23.50 -3.72 5.40
C ILE A 16 -22.42 -4.77 5.68
N MET A 17 -22.80 -6.05 5.79
CA MET A 17 -21.84 -7.15 5.96
C MET A 17 -20.95 -7.29 4.73
N GLN A 18 -21.52 -7.19 3.52
CA GLN A 18 -20.76 -7.24 2.27
C GLN A 18 -19.78 -6.07 2.14
N TYR A 19 -20.22 -4.86 2.49
CA TYR A 19 -19.37 -3.67 2.55
C TYR A 19 -18.18 -3.89 3.49
N ASN A 20 -18.45 -4.30 4.73
CA ASN A 20 -17.38 -4.55 5.72
C ASN A 20 -16.42 -5.65 5.27
N ALA A 21 -16.94 -6.74 4.70
CA ALA A 21 -16.10 -7.80 4.15
C ALA A 21 -15.20 -7.29 3.01
N PHE A 22 -15.72 -6.41 2.16
CA PHE A 22 -14.96 -5.81 1.06
C PHE A 22 -13.86 -4.85 1.56
N ILE A 23 -14.20 -3.91 2.45
CA ILE A 23 -13.23 -2.93 2.97
C ILE A 23 -12.14 -3.57 3.84
N MET A 24 -12.39 -4.72 4.45
CA MET A 24 -11.39 -5.46 5.22
C MET A 24 -10.60 -6.44 4.35
N GLY A 25 -11.29 -7.23 3.53
CA GLY A 25 -10.68 -8.31 2.75
C GLY A 25 -9.73 -7.80 1.67
N VAL A 26 -10.10 -6.74 0.97
CA VAL A 26 -9.33 -6.22 -0.17
C VAL A 26 -8.00 -5.57 0.26
N PRO A 27 -7.93 -4.76 1.34
CA PRO A 27 -6.64 -4.34 1.92
C PRO A 27 -5.80 -5.48 2.45
N ALA A 28 -6.41 -6.47 3.13
CA ALA A 28 -5.68 -7.60 3.70
C ALA A 28 -5.03 -8.47 2.60
N LEU A 29 -5.79 -8.83 1.56
CA LEU A 29 -5.27 -9.58 0.42
C LEU A 29 -4.13 -8.84 -0.28
N TRP A 30 -4.30 -7.53 -0.49
CA TRP A 30 -3.27 -6.69 -1.07
C TRP A 30 -2.00 -6.65 -0.23
N TRP A 31 -2.15 -6.47 1.08
CA TRP A 31 -1.02 -6.51 2.00
C TRP A 31 -0.27 -7.84 1.91
N CYS A 32 -0.99 -8.97 1.91
CA CYS A 32 -0.40 -10.29 1.74
C CYS A 32 0.36 -10.44 0.41
N LEU A 33 -0.22 -9.97 -0.71
CA LEU A 33 0.43 -10.02 -2.02
C LEU A 33 1.70 -9.17 -2.08
N CYS A 34 1.64 -7.93 -1.56
CA CYS A 34 2.79 -7.06 -1.46
C CYS A 34 3.88 -7.66 -0.55
N GLN A 35 3.49 -8.25 0.57
CA GLN A 35 4.39 -8.91 1.50
C GLN A 35 5.05 -10.15 0.88
N ALA A 36 4.31 -10.95 0.11
CA ALA A 36 4.83 -12.10 -0.61
C ALA A 36 5.88 -11.69 -1.66
N LEU A 37 5.62 -10.63 -2.44
CA LEU A 37 6.59 -10.08 -3.39
C LEU A 37 7.84 -9.53 -2.67
N ALA A 38 7.65 -8.81 -1.56
CA ALA A 38 8.77 -8.32 -0.76
C ALA A 38 9.62 -9.48 -0.20
N GLN A 39 8.99 -10.55 0.30
CA GLN A 39 9.71 -11.72 0.80
C GLN A 39 10.43 -12.47 -0.33
N ALA A 40 9.79 -12.67 -1.48
CA ALA A 40 10.43 -13.28 -2.66
C ALA A 40 11.63 -12.46 -3.14
N SER A 41 11.56 -11.12 -3.10
CA SER A 41 12.72 -10.27 -3.40
C SER A 41 13.86 -10.45 -2.39
N ALA A 42 13.54 -10.62 -1.11
CA ALA A 42 14.52 -10.78 -0.05
C ALA A 42 15.20 -12.16 -0.09
N THR A 43 14.46 -13.22 -0.41
CA THR A 43 15.02 -14.56 -0.60
C THR A 43 15.91 -14.60 -1.84
N LEU A 44 15.46 -14.01 -2.95
CA LEU A 44 16.27 -13.90 -4.16
C LEU A 44 17.60 -13.16 -3.89
N ALA A 45 17.53 -12.04 -3.17
CA ALA A 45 18.69 -11.28 -2.72
C ALA A 45 19.64 -12.09 -1.82
N ALA A 46 19.11 -12.93 -0.92
CA ALA A 46 19.94 -13.78 -0.05
C ALA A 46 20.68 -14.87 -0.84
N THR A 47 19.99 -15.53 -1.78
CA THR A 47 20.59 -16.60 -2.60
C THR A 47 21.78 -16.10 -3.43
N LEU A 48 21.77 -14.84 -3.86
CA LEU A 48 22.87 -14.24 -4.61
C LEU A 48 24.16 -14.13 -3.79
N VAL A 49 24.06 -13.96 -2.47
CA VAL A 49 25.21 -13.83 -1.57
C VAL A 49 25.81 -15.21 -1.22
N GLU A 50 24.99 -16.25 -1.18
CA GLU A 50 25.38 -17.61 -0.78
C GLU A 50 26.01 -18.43 -1.91
N VAL A 51 25.65 -18.17 -3.17
CA VAL A 51 26.14 -18.92 -4.33
C VAL A 51 27.47 -18.35 -4.83
N PRO A 52 28.45 -19.19 -5.27
CA PRO A 52 29.69 -18.72 -5.86
C PRO A 52 29.43 -17.80 -7.07
N VAL A 53 30.10 -16.65 -7.09
CA VAL A 53 29.90 -15.61 -8.11
C VAL A 53 30.37 -16.11 -9.48
N ASN A 54 29.44 -16.61 -10.28
CA ASN A 54 29.66 -17.02 -11.67
C ASN A 54 28.69 -16.23 -12.57
N ARG A 55 29.11 -15.96 -13.81
CA ARG A 55 28.34 -15.28 -14.85
C ARG A 55 26.93 -15.87 -15.01
N ALA A 56 26.83 -17.21 -15.03
CA ALA A 56 25.55 -17.89 -15.18
C ALA A 56 24.60 -17.63 -13.99
N ALA A 57 25.13 -17.59 -12.77
CA ALA A 57 24.34 -17.32 -11.56
C ALA A 57 23.85 -15.87 -11.51
N VAL A 58 24.71 -14.89 -11.85
CA VAL A 58 24.34 -13.46 -11.94
C VAL A 58 23.26 -13.25 -13.00
N ARG A 59 23.40 -13.88 -14.17
CA ARG A 59 22.41 -13.80 -15.25
C ARG A 59 21.07 -14.43 -14.86
N ALA A 60 21.10 -15.59 -14.19
CA ALA A 60 19.89 -16.24 -13.70
C ALA A 60 19.18 -15.38 -12.63
N HIS A 61 19.93 -14.78 -11.70
CA HIS A 61 19.40 -13.84 -10.72
C HIS A 61 18.76 -12.62 -11.40
N GLY A 62 19.43 -12.03 -12.40
CA GLY A 62 18.88 -10.93 -13.19
C GLY A 62 17.57 -11.29 -13.86
N ALA A 63 17.48 -12.47 -14.49
CA ALA A 63 16.25 -12.95 -15.12
C ALA A 63 15.11 -13.17 -14.12
N LEU A 64 15.38 -13.77 -12.95
CA LEU A 64 14.39 -13.95 -11.88
C LEU A 64 13.92 -12.62 -11.31
N TRP A 65 14.82 -11.65 -11.18
CA TRP A 65 14.48 -10.32 -10.73
C TRP A 65 13.57 -9.59 -11.74
N VAL A 66 13.84 -9.69 -13.04
CA VAL A 66 12.97 -9.13 -14.09
C VAL A 66 11.57 -9.73 -13.99
N GLN A 67 11.44 -11.06 -13.85
CA GLN A 67 10.13 -11.70 -13.66
C GLN A 67 9.40 -11.21 -12.40
N LEU A 68 10.13 -10.97 -11.31
CA LEU A 68 9.56 -10.44 -10.07
C LEU A 68 9.06 -9.00 -10.27
N ASN A 69 9.82 -8.18 -10.98
CA ASN A 69 9.44 -6.82 -11.35
C ASN A 69 8.20 -6.80 -12.25
N ASP A 70 8.16 -7.66 -13.26
CA ASP A 70 7.00 -7.80 -14.15
C ASP A 70 5.74 -8.22 -13.37
N ASN A 71 5.88 -9.12 -12.39
CA ASN A 71 4.78 -9.50 -11.50
C ASN A 71 4.31 -8.33 -10.62
N LEU A 72 5.22 -7.48 -10.13
CA LEU A 72 4.87 -6.27 -9.37
C LEU A 72 4.10 -5.27 -10.23
N ILE A 73 4.55 -5.02 -11.46
CA ILE A 73 3.88 -4.12 -12.41
C ILE A 73 2.51 -4.69 -12.79
N ALA A 74 2.44 -5.98 -13.12
CA ALA A 74 1.18 -6.66 -13.47
C ALA A 74 0.19 -6.66 -12.30
N LEU A 75 0.67 -6.79 -11.06
CA LEU A 75 -0.17 -6.66 -9.85
C LEU A 75 -0.79 -5.26 -9.77
N GLY A 76 0.02 -4.21 -9.93
CA GLY A 76 -0.43 -2.82 -9.93
C GLY A 76 -1.44 -2.52 -11.05
N ALA A 77 -1.23 -3.06 -12.25
CA ALA A 77 -2.14 -2.89 -13.37
C ALA A 77 -3.48 -3.62 -13.16
N ARG A 78 -3.45 -4.89 -12.75
CA ARG A 78 -4.67 -5.71 -12.57
C ARG A 78 -5.53 -5.24 -11.40
N TRP A 79 -4.91 -4.87 -10.29
CA TRP A 79 -5.61 -4.36 -9.11
C TRP A 79 -5.87 -2.85 -9.19
N GLY A 80 -5.44 -2.21 -10.27
CA GLY A 80 -5.42 -0.76 -10.41
C GLY A 80 -6.78 -0.11 -10.13
N HIS A 81 -7.80 -0.54 -10.87
CA HIS A 81 -9.16 -0.02 -10.73
C HIS A 81 -9.73 -0.24 -9.32
N THR A 82 -9.63 -1.46 -8.80
CA THR A 82 -10.14 -1.81 -7.47
C THR A 82 -9.45 -1.00 -6.38
N LYS A 83 -8.14 -0.80 -6.48
CA LYS A 83 -7.35 -0.06 -5.48
C LYS A 83 -7.61 1.43 -5.54
N TYR A 84 -7.75 1.99 -6.74
CA TYR A 84 -8.14 3.38 -6.91
C TYR A 84 -9.51 3.66 -6.28
N PHE A 85 -10.51 2.85 -6.62
CA PHE A 85 -11.86 3.00 -6.08
C PHE A 85 -11.89 2.85 -4.55
N LEU A 86 -11.22 1.83 -4.01
CA LEU A 86 -11.14 1.61 -2.57
C LEU A 86 -10.43 2.75 -1.85
N MET A 87 -9.36 3.30 -2.44
CA MET A 87 -8.64 4.44 -1.87
C MET A 87 -9.54 5.68 -1.80
N LEU A 88 -10.29 5.97 -2.86
CA LEU A 88 -11.24 7.08 -2.87
C LEU A 88 -12.35 6.89 -1.84
N LEU A 89 -12.93 5.69 -1.76
CA LEU A 89 -13.97 5.34 -0.80
C LEU A 89 -13.50 5.53 0.64
N LEU A 90 -12.37 4.92 1.01
CA LEU A 90 -11.81 5.05 2.36
C LEU A 90 -11.39 6.48 2.69
N PHE A 91 -10.93 7.24 1.69
CA PHE A 91 -10.57 8.64 1.88
C PHE A 91 -11.80 9.50 2.21
N VAL A 92 -12.88 9.35 1.45
CA VAL A 92 -14.13 10.07 1.71
C VAL A 92 -14.70 9.67 3.07
N GLU A 93 -14.73 8.37 3.38
CA GLU A 93 -15.18 7.87 4.69
C GLU A 93 -14.36 8.48 5.84
N TRP A 94 -13.03 8.54 5.66
CA TRP A 94 -12.14 9.13 6.66
C TRP A 94 -12.36 10.63 6.85
N VAL A 95 -12.52 11.40 5.76
CA VAL A 95 -12.79 12.85 5.82
C VAL A 95 -14.11 13.14 6.52
N ILE A 96 -15.18 12.43 6.14
CA ILE A 96 -16.51 12.60 6.74
C ILE A 96 -16.45 12.27 8.23
N ALA A 97 -15.89 11.10 8.60
CA ALA A 97 -15.80 10.69 10.00
C ALA A 97 -14.96 11.67 10.83
N ALA A 98 -13.82 12.15 10.32
CA ALA A 98 -13.00 13.13 11.00
C ALA A 98 -13.73 14.47 11.21
N PHE A 99 -14.45 14.95 10.19
CA PHE A 99 -15.25 16.17 10.29
C PHE A 99 -16.37 16.03 11.31
N THR A 100 -17.15 14.95 11.25
CA THR A 100 -18.25 14.72 12.19
C THR A 100 -17.72 14.63 13.62
N VAL A 101 -16.62 13.91 13.86
CA VAL A 101 -15.98 13.87 15.18
C VAL A 101 -15.65 15.28 15.68
N MET A 102 -15.02 16.13 14.85
CA MET A 102 -14.70 17.50 15.24
C MET A 102 -15.95 18.35 15.50
N SER A 103 -16.99 18.18 14.68
CA SER A 103 -18.27 18.88 14.86
C SER A 103 -18.94 18.51 16.18
N GLU A 104 -19.03 17.22 16.50
CA GLU A 104 -19.66 16.72 17.73
C GLU A 104 -18.89 17.14 18.99
N PHE A 105 -17.55 17.22 18.89
CA PHE A 105 -16.73 17.76 19.96
C PHE A 105 -17.01 19.24 20.25
N LEU A 106 -17.46 20.01 19.26
CA LEU A 106 -17.81 21.43 19.43
C LEU A 106 -19.24 21.62 19.95
N THR A 107 -20.18 20.76 19.55
CA THR A 107 -21.59 20.82 19.95
C THR A 107 -21.88 20.10 21.28
N ASN A 108 -20.90 19.38 21.84
CA ASN A 108 -20.99 18.70 23.15
C ASN A 108 -22.08 17.61 23.20
N GLU A 109 -22.27 16.89 22.09
CA GLU A 109 -23.25 15.81 21.97
C GLU A 109 -22.78 14.47 22.58
N ASP A 110 -23.60 13.43 22.47
CA ASP A 110 -23.45 12.12 23.13
C ASP A 110 -22.04 11.52 22.94
N ALA A 111 -21.35 11.29 24.06
CA ALA A 111 -20.00 10.70 24.09
C ALA A 111 -19.93 9.33 23.39
N ASN A 112 -21.01 8.54 23.41
CA ASN A 112 -21.04 7.24 22.72
C ASN A 112 -20.95 7.39 21.20
N PHE A 113 -21.58 8.43 20.66
CA PHE A 113 -21.56 8.72 19.22
C PHE A 113 -20.18 9.18 18.76
N ILE A 114 -19.52 10.03 19.55
CA ILE A 114 -18.12 10.47 19.31
C ILE A 114 -17.17 9.27 19.28
N VAL A 115 -17.30 8.34 20.22
CA VAL A 115 -16.45 7.12 20.27
C VAL A 115 -16.65 6.26 19.04
N LEU A 116 -17.91 6.04 18.62
CA LEU A 116 -18.22 5.25 17.42
C LEU A 116 -17.61 5.88 16.16
N LEU A 117 -17.79 7.19 15.97
CA LEU A 117 -17.25 7.90 14.80
C LEU A 117 -15.72 7.96 14.81
N SER A 118 -15.12 8.11 15.98
CA SER A 118 -13.66 8.07 16.14
C SER A 118 -13.10 6.70 15.74
N HIS A 119 -13.81 5.62 16.07
CA HIS A 119 -13.43 4.28 15.64
C HIS A 119 -13.45 4.14 14.11
N ILE A 120 -14.49 4.66 13.45
CA ILE A 120 -14.59 4.65 11.98
C ILE A 120 -13.46 5.45 11.33
N ALA A 121 -13.16 6.64 11.86
CA ALA A 121 -12.07 7.48 11.36
C ALA A 121 -10.70 6.80 11.50
N LEU A 122 -10.42 6.19 12.66
CA LEU A 122 -9.18 5.45 12.88
C LEU A 122 -9.09 4.20 12.01
N PHE A 123 -10.20 3.48 11.86
CA PHE A 123 -10.27 2.27 11.05
C PHE A 123 -9.99 2.57 9.57
N SER A 124 -10.73 3.50 8.97
CA SER A 124 -10.55 3.90 7.56
C SER A 124 -9.14 4.48 7.31
N GLY A 125 -8.63 5.33 8.20
CA GLY A 125 -7.26 5.84 8.14
C GLY A 125 -6.20 4.74 8.25
N SER A 126 -6.39 3.75 9.13
CA SER A 126 -5.47 2.62 9.26
C SER A 126 -5.45 1.72 8.03
N MET A 127 -6.60 1.49 7.39
CA MET A 127 -6.70 0.69 6.16
C MET A 127 -6.02 1.36 4.97
N LEU A 128 -6.14 2.70 4.86
CA LEU A 128 -5.37 3.50 3.91
C LEU A 128 -3.87 3.37 4.18
N PHE A 129 -3.46 3.53 5.45
CA PHE A 129 -2.07 3.41 5.84
C PHE A 129 -1.46 2.04 5.52
N ILE A 130 -2.16 0.96 5.85
CA ILE A 130 -1.73 -0.42 5.56
C ILE A 130 -1.59 -0.61 4.05
N SER A 131 -2.59 -0.19 3.27
CA SER A 131 -2.59 -0.39 1.82
C SER A 131 -1.43 0.32 1.12
N CYS A 132 -1.21 1.60 1.43
CA CYS A 132 -0.11 2.39 0.88
C CYS A 132 1.25 1.89 1.40
N SER A 133 1.33 1.46 2.66
CA SER A 133 2.56 0.91 3.24
C SER A 133 2.95 -0.44 2.63
N GLY A 134 1.98 -1.29 2.31
CA GLY A 134 2.24 -2.59 1.69
C GLY A 134 2.86 -2.40 0.31
N ALA A 135 2.28 -1.51 -0.48
CA ALA A 135 2.78 -1.17 -1.81
C ALA A 135 4.21 -0.60 -1.78
N GLN A 136 4.47 0.33 -0.85
CA GLN A 136 5.82 0.87 -0.63
C GLN A 136 6.81 -0.24 -0.25
N ARG A 137 6.42 -1.20 0.60
CA ARG A 137 7.30 -2.32 0.99
C ARG A 137 7.61 -3.25 -0.18
N ALA A 138 6.63 -3.53 -1.04
CA ALA A 138 6.86 -4.34 -2.24
C ALA A 138 7.84 -3.66 -3.19
N LEU A 139 7.65 -2.35 -3.43
CA LEU A 139 8.57 -1.50 -4.21
C LEU A 139 9.99 -1.50 -3.63
N ASP A 140 10.12 -1.20 -2.35
CA ASP A 140 11.42 -1.16 -1.66
C ASP A 140 12.09 -2.54 -1.64
N GLY A 141 11.31 -3.62 -1.52
CA GLY A 141 11.81 -4.99 -1.60
C GLY A 141 12.41 -5.29 -2.98
N VAL A 142 11.59 -5.21 -4.03
CA VAL A 142 12.01 -5.55 -5.40
C VAL A 142 13.15 -4.64 -5.89
N GLY A 143 13.10 -3.34 -5.61
CA GLY A 143 14.14 -2.41 -6.02
C GLY A 143 15.37 -2.42 -5.11
N ARG A 144 15.20 -2.03 -3.84
CA ARG A 144 16.33 -1.70 -2.95
C ARG A 144 17.02 -2.92 -2.36
N CYS A 145 16.30 -4.01 -2.06
CA CYS A 145 16.95 -5.22 -1.52
C CYS A 145 17.86 -5.87 -2.57
N SER A 146 17.38 -6.00 -3.81
CA SER A 146 18.17 -6.55 -4.92
C SER A 146 19.37 -5.67 -5.26
N LEU A 147 19.21 -4.33 -5.25
CA LEU A 147 20.32 -3.39 -5.42
C LEU A 147 21.40 -3.58 -4.33
N ARG A 148 21.01 -3.65 -3.06
CA ARG A 148 21.95 -3.85 -1.94
C ARG A 148 22.63 -5.21 -2.00
N ALA A 149 21.96 -6.25 -2.46
CA ALA A 149 22.54 -7.59 -2.60
C ALA A 149 23.67 -7.60 -3.64
N LEU A 150 23.44 -6.98 -4.81
CA LEU A 150 24.44 -6.84 -5.85
C LEU A 150 25.66 -6.03 -5.39
N LEU A 151 25.44 -4.95 -4.63
CA LEU A 151 26.52 -4.13 -4.07
C LEU A 151 27.35 -4.84 -2.99
N ARG A 152 26.84 -5.92 -2.39
CA ARG A 152 27.54 -6.71 -1.37
C ARG A 152 28.41 -7.82 -1.95
N LEU A 153 28.37 -8.04 -3.26
CA LEU A 153 29.19 -9.06 -3.88
C LEU A 153 30.68 -8.67 -3.79
N PRO A 154 31.57 -9.62 -3.43
CA PRO A 154 32.99 -9.34 -3.30
C PRO A 154 33.61 -9.03 -4.66
N ILE A 155 34.00 -7.77 -4.87
CA ILE A 155 34.66 -7.27 -6.08
C ILE A 155 35.95 -8.04 -6.37
N SER A 156 36.64 -8.51 -5.32
CA SER A 156 37.86 -9.31 -5.42
C SER A 156 37.68 -10.69 -6.06
N ARG A 157 36.44 -11.15 -6.25
CA ARG A 157 36.11 -12.44 -6.89
C ARG A 157 35.45 -12.28 -8.27
N MET A 158 35.37 -11.05 -8.80
CA MET A 158 34.76 -10.79 -10.09
C MET A 158 35.79 -10.82 -11.22
N ASP A 159 35.60 -11.74 -12.16
CA ASP A 159 36.22 -11.66 -13.49
C ASP A 159 35.58 -10.52 -14.30
N GLU A 160 36.27 -10.00 -15.32
CA GLU A 160 35.82 -8.87 -16.15
C GLU A 160 34.44 -9.14 -16.79
N LYS A 161 34.22 -10.39 -17.20
CA LYS A 161 32.94 -10.86 -17.76
C LYS A 161 31.81 -10.86 -16.72
N VAL A 162 32.12 -11.16 -15.47
CA VAL A 162 31.16 -11.16 -14.35
C VAL A 162 30.85 -9.72 -13.96
N ALA A 163 31.86 -8.85 -13.86
CA ALA A 163 31.69 -7.43 -13.57
C ALA A 163 30.79 -6.73 -14.61
N THR A 164 30.95 -7.06 -15.89
CA THR A 164 30.11 -6.52 -16.98
C THR A 164 28.64 -6.92 -16.83
N GLU A 165 28.35 -8.19 -16.52
CA GLU A 165 26.97 -8.65 -16.29
C GLU A 165 26.36 -8.03 -15.03
N VAL A 166 27.13 -7.90 -13.95
CA VAL A 166 26.68 -7.24 -12.72
C VAL A 166 26.33 -5.77 -13.01
N ALA A 167 27.14 -5.06 -13.79
CA ALA A 167 26.86 -3.68 -14.19
C ALA A 167 25.58 -3.58 -15.04
N LEU A 168 25.36 -4.52 -15.96
CA LEU A 168 24.15 -4.57 -16.78
C LEU A 168 22.89 -4.82 -15.94
N VAL A 169 22.94 -5.77 -15.00
CA VAL A 169 21.82 -6.03 -14.09
C VAL A 169 21.60 -4.85 -13.13
N LEU A 170 22.67 -4.22 -12.64
CA LEU A 170 22.57 -3.06 -11.76
C LEU A 170 21.90 -1.87 -12.45
N THR A 171 22.28 -1.59 -13.71
CA THR A 171 21.68 -0.52 -14.50
C THR A 171 20.21 -0.80 -14.82
N SER A 172 19.84 -2.05 -15.13
CA SER A 172 18.43 -2.41 -15.32
C SER A 172 17.60 -2.24 -14.05
N ILE A 173 18.14 -2.61 -12.89
CA ILE A 173 17.46 -2.43 -11.59
C ILE A 173 17.31 -0.96 -11.25
N GLN A 174 18.35 -0.16 -11.46
CA GLN A 174 18.30 1.28 -11.22
C GLN A 174 17.24 1.96 -12.09
N ALA A 175 17.16 1.60 -13.38
CA ALA A 175 16.16 2.12 -14.29
C ALA A 175 14.74 1.78 -13.84
N ALA A 176 14.47 0.52 -13.48
CA ALA A 176 13.14 0.08 -13.05
C ALA A 176 12.75 0.57 -11.65
N SER A 177 13.70 0.69 -10.72
CA SER A 177 13.44 1.14 -9.34
C SER A 177 12.93 2.58 -9.24
N LYS A 178 13.09 3.36 -10.33
CA LYS A 178 12.59 4.72 -10.46
C LYS A 178 11.12 4.74 -10.88
N GLU A 179 10.58 3.65 -11.42
CA GLU A 179 9.16 3.52 -11.68
C GLU A 179 8.42 3.30 -10.35
N GLU A 180 7.65 4.30 -9.94
CA GLU A 180 6.67 4.10 -8.88
C GLU A 180 5.68 3.01 -9.33
N VAL A 181 5.13 2.21 -8.40
CA VAL A 181 3.97 1.35 -8.72
C VAL A 181 2.82 2.29 -9.06
N LEU A 182 2.67 2.54 -10.35
CA LEU A 182 1.58 3.30 -10.91
C LEU A 182 0.34 2.41 -10.88
N VAL A 183 -0.64 2.81 -10.07
CA VAL A 183 -1.99 2.25 -10.18
C VAL A 183 -2.56 2.69 -11.52
N ASN A 184 -2.68 1.75 -12.45
CA ASN A 184 -3.26 2.00 -13.77
C ASN A 184 -2.57 3.12 -14.58
N GLY A 185 -1.30 3.45 -14.30
CA GLY A 185 -0.58 4.53 -15.00
C GLY A 185 -0.88 5.96 -14.51
N PHE A 186 -1.77 6.17 -13.54
CA PHE A 186 -2.25 7.51 -13.16
C PHE A 186 -1.75 8.04 -11.81
N ILE A 187 -1.62 7.18 -10.79
CA ILE A 187 -1.26 7.61 -9.43
C ILE A 187 -0.27 6.61 -8.84
N GLY A 188 0.85 7.10 -8.27
CA GLY A 188 1.77 6.27 -7.50
C GLY A 188 1.09 5.75 -6.23
N TYR A 189 0.93 4.43 -6.07
CA TYR A 189 0.40 3.86 -4.82
C TYR A 189 1.51 3.73 -3.79
N ASN A 190 1.80 4.81 -3.09
CA ASN A 190 2.91 4.82 -2.14
C ASN A 190 2.59 5.69 -0.92
N ARG A 191 3.54 5.76 0.01
CA ARG A 191 3.41 6.59 1.20
C ARG A 191 3.34 8.09 0.89
N ALA A 192 3.91 8.54 -0.23
CA ALA A 192 3.83 9.94 -0.63
C ALA A 192 2.38 10.33 -0.98
N THR A 193 1.66 9.45 -1.69
CA THR A 193 0.24 9.63 -1.96
C THR A 193 -0.59 9.69 -0.69
N LEU A 194 -0.30 8.84 0.30
CA LEU A 194 -0.93 8.91 1.61
C LEU A 194 -0.68 10.27 2.29
N VAL A 195 0.56 10.76 2.29
CA VAL A 195 0.91 12.08 2.88
C VAL A 195 0.16 13.21 2.17
N THR A 196 0.06 13.15 0.85
CA THR A 196 -0.73 14.12 0.07
C THR A 196 -2.20 14.10 0.48
N PHE A 197 -2.78 12.91 0.65
CA PHE A 197 -4.15 12.78 1.15
C PHE A 197 -4.31 13.33 2.56
N LEU A 198 -3.41 13.02 3.49
CA LEU A 198 -3.45 13.57 4.86
C LEU A 198 -3.42 15.11 4.84
N LYS A 199 -2.52 15.69 4.04
CA LYS A 199 -2.40 17.15 3.90
C LYS A 199 -3.69 17.76 3.36
N ASN A 200 -4.27 17.15 2.33
CA ASN A 200 -5.52 17.61 1.75
C ASN A 200 -6.67 17.49 2.76
N THR A 201 -6.82 16.36 3.45
CA THR A 201 -7.81 16.17 4.53
C THR A 201 -7.67 17.25 5.59
N ALA A 202 -6.47 17.47 6.12
CA ALA A 202 -6.25 18.49 7.15
C ALA A 202 -6.65 19.89 6.66
N THR A 203 -6.33 20.23 5.41
CA THR A 203 -6.71 21.51 4.81
C THR A 203 -8.23 21.64 4.69
N TYR A 204 -8.92 20.62 4.16
CA TYR A 204 -10.38 20.62 4.03
C TYR A 204 -11.07 20.64 5.39
N LEU A 205 -10.57 19.88 6.36
CA LEU A 205 -11.13 19.80 7.70
C LEU A 205 -11.08 21.16 8.41
N VAL A 206 -9.94 21.87 8.33
CA VAL A 206 -9.80 23.23 8.87
C VAL A 206 -10.82 24.16 8.23
N VAL A 207 -10.95 24.13 6.91
CA VAL A 207 -11.90 24.98 6.17
C VAL A 207 -13.35 24.67 6.57
N LEU A 208 -13.71 23.39 6.67
CA LEU A 208 -15.07 22.97 7.05
C LEU A 208 -15.41 23.37 8.49
N VAL A 209 -14.47 23.21 9.43
CA VAL A 209 -14.66 23.63 10.82
C VAL A 209 -14.79 25.16 10.91
N GLN A 210 -14.00 25.91 10.13
CA GLN A 210 -14.13 27.37 10.06
C GLN A 210 -15.53 27.79 9.57
N PHE A 211 -16.02 27.18 8.50
CA PHE A 211 -17.39 27.43 8.01
C PHE A 211 -18.44 27.05 9.06
N ALA A 212 -18.32 25.89 9.70
CA ALA A 212 -19.25 25.48 10.74
C ALA A 212 -19.28 26.48 11.90
N SER A 213 -18.12 26.97 12.35
CA SER A 213 -18.01 27.92 13.46
C SER A 213 -18.45 29.35 13.13
N THR A 214 -18.50 29.72 11.84
CA THR A 214 -18.93 31.06 11.38
C THR A 214 -20.40 31.12 11.01
N LEU A 215 -21.01 29.96 10.74
CA LEU A 215 -22.45 29.80 10.46
C LEU A 215 -23.27 29.46 11.72
N ALA A 216 -22.63 29.00 12.80
CA ALA A 216 -23.22 28.82 14.13
C ALA A 216 -23.24 30.15 14.91
#